data_AF-A0A1M7N4U6-F1
#
_entry.id   AF-A0A1M7N4U6-F1
#
_cell.length_a   1.000
_cell.length_b   1.000
_cell.length_c   1.000
_cell.angle_alpha   90.00
_cell.angle_beta   90.00
_cell.angle_gamma   90.00
#
_symmetry.space_group_name_H-M   'P 1'
#
loop_
_entity.id
_entity.type
_entity.pdbx_description
1 polymer ?
#
loop_
_entity_poly.entity_id
_entity_poly.type
_entity_poly.pdbx_seq_one_letter_code
_entity_poly.pdbx_strand_id
1 'polypeptide(L)'
;METSPYKRILIEALHFPLDNLNVLLRTCGAWYIIWVICYFVSLLFIQRMILIGRDIPGMLEFGLNVRTVFDIAFNFVSSASIGLAWHRFALAGEVPNKIHLRFGKLEFRFMMNLLVLAFILVVSLCLLVAAASEIGALLQAPAISFTFFGAVFLFLASHAIRSYLVLPAISLKQLLKLGDAHKLGKDLGWPMLGALLSLTVPIILSGACLDLLGPPSTKILPVALVEFKILLLGLMLQMLIKILFFSVITAGYRLALERQNQGSV
;
A
#
# COMPACT_ATOMS: atom_id res chain seq x y z
N MET A 1 -15.67 24.96 -16.64
CA MET A 1 -16.28 24.08 -15.62
C MET A 1 -15.16 23.43 -14.84
N GLU A 2 -14.83 23.95 -13.65
CA GLU A 2 -13.83 23.32 -12.79
C GLU A 2 -14.32 21.93 -12.38
N THR A 3 -13.59 20.90 -12.80
CA THR A 3 -13.85 19.54 -12.31
C THR A 3 -13.43 19.48 -10.84
N SER A 4 -14.27 18.89 -9.99
CA SER A 4 -13.94 18.77 -8.56
C SER A 4 -12.59 18.03 -8.39
N PRO A 5 -11.75 18.45 -7.43
CA PRO A 5 -10.42 17.86 -7.26
C PRO A 5 -10.48 16.34 -7.04
N TYR A 6 -11.52 15.88 -6.35
CA TYR A 6 -11.81 14.46 -6.16
C TYR A 6 -12.01 13.72 -7.49
N LYS A 7 -12.90 14.22 -8.37
CA LYS A 7 -13.22 13.59 -9.65
C LYS A 7 -11.98 13.50 -10.54
N ARG A 8 -11.18 14.56 -10.55
CA ARG A 8 -9.94 14.60 -11.33
C ARG A 8 -8.93 13.55 -10.83
N ILE A 9 -8.65 13.53 -9.53
CA ILE A 9 -7.72 12.54 -8.93
C ILE A 9 -8.21 11.11 -9.18
N LEU A 10 -9.51 10.86 -9.01
CA LEU A 10 -10.10 9.53 -9.20
C LEU A 10 -9.91 9.02 -10.63
N ILE A 11 -10.30 9.81 -11.63
CA ILE A 11 -10.23 9.44 -13.04
C ILE A 11 -8.77 9.24 -13.45
N GLU A 12 -7.89 10.18 -13.07
CA GLU A 12 -6.47 10.09 -13.41
C GLU A 12 -5.81 8.89 -12.75
N ALA A 13 -6.08 8.65 -11.47
CA ALA A 13 -5.51 7.51 -10.74
C ALA A 13 -6.02 6.15 -11.22
N LEU A 14 -7.22 6.09 -11.79
CA LEU A 14 -7.80 4.86 -12.36
C LEU A 14 -7.28 4.58 -13.77
N HIS A 15 -7.37 5.56 -14.67
CA HIS A 15 -7.00 5.37 -16.07
C HIS A 15 -5.50 5.23 -16.25
N PHE A 16 -4.70 5.99 -15.50
CA PHE A 16 -3.25 6.01 -15.70
C PHE A 16 -2.59 4.61 -15.57
N PRO A 17 -2.90 3.79 -14.54
CA PRO A 17 -2.46 2.39 -14.49
C PRO A 17 -3.02 1.48 -15.57
N LEU A 18 -4.31 1.63 -15.90
CA LEU A 18 -5.01 0.76 -16.84
C LEU A 18 -4.55 0.99 -18.29
N ASP A 19 -4.24 2.22 -18.64
CA ASP A 19 -3.70 2.57 -19.97
C ASP A 19 -2.24 2.12 -20.12
N ASN A 20 -1.56 1.84 -19.01
CA ASN A 20 -0.12 1.51 -18.96
C ASN A 20 0.17 0.16 -18.27
N LEU A 21 -0.67 -0.85 -18.49
CA LEU A 21 -0.52 -2.19 -17.88
C LEU A 21 0.87 -2.81 -18.09
N ASN A 22 1.49 -2.61 -19.26
CA ASN A 22 2.84 -3.10 -19.54
C ASN A 22 3.89 -2.49 -18.58
N VAL A 23 3.77 -1.20 -18.27
CA VAL A 23 4.66 -0.52 -17.32
C VAL A 23 4.39 -0.99 -15.90
N LEU A 24 3.11 -1.17 -15.53
CA LEU A 24 2.70 -1.74 -14.25
C LEU A 24 3.33 -3.13 -14.02
N LEU A 25 3.23 -4.02 -15.02
CA LEU A 25 3.81 -5.37 -14.96
C LEU A 25 5.34 -5.35 -14.87
N ARG A 26 6.03 -4.49 -15.62
CA ARG A 26 7.49 -4.36 -15.54
C ARG A 26 7.96 -3.83 -14.18
N THR A 27 7.17 -2.94 -13.58
CA THR A 27 7.54 -2.28 -12.32
C THR A 27 7.34 -3.19 -11.12
N CYS A 28 6.20 -3.89 -11.03
CA CYS A 28 5.92 -4.73 -9.86
C CYS A 28 6.14 -6.22 -10.10
N GLY A 29 6.03 -6.71 -11.33
CA GLY A 29 6.03 -8.14 -11.63
C GLY A 29 7.27 -8.86 -11.13
N ALA A 30 8.47 -8.27 -11.31
CA ALA A 30 9.72 -8.86 -10.81
C ALA A 30 9.73 -8.98 -9.28
N TRP A 31 9.27 -7.95 -8.56
CA TRP A 31 9.17 -7.98 -7.10
C TRP A 31 8.16 -9.03 -6.62
N TYR A 32 7.01 -9.13 -7.26
CA TYR A 32 6.01 -10.11 -6.87
C TYR A 32 6.44 -11.55 -7.18
N ILE A 33 7.18 -11.79 -8.27
CA ILE A 33 7.79 -13.11 -8.54
C ILE A 33 8.77 -13.49 -7.42
N ILE A 34 9.64 -12.56 -7.00
CA ILE A 34 10.56 -12.79 -5.88
C ILE A 34 9.76 -13.09 -4.61
N TRP A 35 8.71 -12.32 -4.32
CA TRP A 35 7.85 -12.55 -3.17
C TRP A 35 7.25 -13.96 -3.17
N VAL A 36 6.71 -14.41 -4.31
CA VAL A 36 6.15 -15.77 -4.46
C VAL A 36 7.22 -16.83 -4.20
N ILE A 37 8.42 -16.68 -4.77
CA ILE A 37 9.52 -17.62 -4.54
C ILE A 37 9.88 -17.68 -3.05
N CYS A 38 10.08 -16.52 -2.41
CA CYS A 38 10.39 -16.43 -0.98
C CYS A 38 9.27 -17.01 -0.11
N TYR A 39 8.01 -16.76 -0.47
CA TYR A 39 6.84 -17.32 0.19
C TYR A 39 6.87 -18.86 0.15
N PHE A 40 7.04 -19.46 -1.03
CA PHE A 40 7.12 -20.92 -1.18
C PHE A 40 8.32 -21.52 -0.44
N VAL A 41 9.50 -20.89 -0.53
CA VAL A 41 10.69 -21.34 0.21
C VAL A 41 10.45 -21.31 1.72
N SER A 42 9.81 -20.24 2.24
CA SER A 42 9.46 -20.13 3.65
C SER A 42 8.47 -21.21 4.10
N LEU A 43 7.48 -21.55 3.27
CA LEU A 43 6.52 -22.61 3.55
C LEU A 43 7.18 -23.98 3.59
N LEU A 44 8.05 -24.28 2.62
CA LEU A 44 8.80 -25.54 2.60
C LEU A 44 9.72 -25.68 3.81
N PHE A 45 10.35 -24.57 4.23
CA PHE A 45 11.17 -24.55 5.44
C PHE A 45 10.33 -24.86 6.68
N ILE A 46 9.20 -24.17 6.89
CA ILE A 46 8.29 -24.41 8.02
C ILE A 46 7.77 -25.85 8.01
N GLN A 47 7.30 -26.34 6.87
CA GLN A 47 6.77 -27.70 6.74
C GLN A 47 7.84 -28.76 7.04
N ARG A 48 9.07 -28.54 6.58
CA ARG A 48 10.20 -29.44 6.87
C ARG A 48 10.53 -29.46 8.36
N MET A 49 10.43 -28.33 9.07
CA MET A 49 10.66 -28.27 10.51
C MET A 49 9.61 -29.08 11.28
N ILE A 50 8.34 -29.02 10.85
CA ILE A 50 7.25 -29.83 11.41
C ILE A 50 7.48 -31.32 11.16
N LEU A 51 7.81 -31.71 9.92
CA LEU A 51 7.99 -33.12 9.52
C LEU A 51 9.18 -33.83 10.18
N ILE A 52 10.25 -33.10 10.50
CA ILE A 52 11.45 -33.67 11.12
C ILE A 52 11.22 -34.01 12.62
N GLY A 53 10.03 -33.72 13.17
CA GLY A 53 9.69 -34.06 14.55
C GLY A 53 10.58 -33.37 15.59
N ARG A 54 11.28 -32.30 15.19
CA ARG A 54 11.94 -31.38 16.12
C ARG A 54 10.89 -30.43 16.64
N ASP A 55 9.97 -30.95 17.45
CA ASP A 55 9.14 -30.16 18.36
C ASP A 55 10.04 -29.58 19.46
N ILE A 56 11.00 -28.75 19.06
CA ILE A 56 11.70 -27.85 19.96
C ILE A 56 10.65 -26.78 20.28
N PRO A 57 10.22 -26.64 21.55
CA PRO A 57 9.27 -25.61 21.92
C PRO A 57 9.76 -24.24 21.44
N GLY A 58 8.91 -23.52 20.71
CA GLY A 58 9.23 -22.19 20.16
C GLY A 58 9.89 -22.14 18.78
N MET A 59 10.32 -23.25 18.17
CA MET A 59 10.90 -23.23 16.80
C MET A 59 9.89 -22.77 15.73
N LEU A 60 8.63 -23.19 15.85
CA LEU A 60 7.57 -22.76 14.94
C LEU A 60 7.29 -21.27 15.06
N GLU A 61 7.16 -20.75 16.29
CA GLU A 61 6.98 -19.33 16.57
C GLU A 61 8.15 -18.50 16.04
N PHE A 62 9.38 -18.97 16.27
CA PHE A 62 10.58 -18.34 15.72
C PHE A 62 10.53 -18.27 14.18
N GLY A 63 10.19 -19.37 13.51
CA GLY A 63 10.05 -19.42 12.05
C GLY A 63 8.98 -18.46 11.51
N LEU A 64 7.83 -18.39 12.18
CA LEU A 64 6.77 -17.43 11.85
C LEU A 64 7.22 -15.98 12.05
N ASN A 65 7.88 -15.67 13.17
CA ASN A 65 8.39 -14.33 13.46
C ASN A 65 9.45 -13.88 12.44
N VAL A 66 10.40 -14.77 12.09
CA VAL A 66 11.41 -14.49 11.06
C VAL A 66 10.74 -14.20 9.72
N ARG A 67 9.72 -14.97 9.35
CA ARG A 67 8.93 -14.73 8.14
C ARG A 67 8.22 -13.38 8.19
N THR A 68 7.59 -13.01 9.30
CA THR A 68 6.93 -11.71 9.45
C THR A 68 7.91 -10.55 9.30
N VAL A 69 9.10 -10.63 9.92
CA VAL A 69 10.15 -9.60 9.77
C VAL A 69 10.61 -9.50 8.31
N PHE A 70 10.81 -10.64 7.65
CA PHE A 70 11.15 -10.69 6.23
C PHE A 70 10.05 -10.04 5.37
N ASP A 71 8.78 -10.37 5.58
CA ASP A 71 7.65 -9.84 4.82
C ASP A 71 7.53 -8.31 4.98
N ILE A 72 7.76 -7.80 6.19
CA ILE A 72 7.79 -6.35 6.46
C ILE A 72 8.94 -5.71 5.69
N ALA A 73 10.18 -6.20 5.87
CA ALA A 73 11.36 -5.66 5.20
C ALA A 73 11.22 -5.69 3.68
N PHE A 74 10.75 -6.82 3.14
CA PHE A 74 10.48 -6.99 1.72
C PHE A 74 9.43 -6.00 1.21
N ASN A 75 8.35 -5.77 1.96
CA ASN A 75 7.33 -4.81 1.60
C ASN A 75 7.88 -3.38 1.54
N PHE A 76 8.75 -2.96 2.46
CA PHE A 76 9.36 -1.64 2.40
C PHE A 76 10.28 -1.48 1.19
N VAL A 77 11.17 -2.45 0.96
CA VAL A 77 12.14 -2.42 -0.15
C VAL A 77 11.41 -2.45 -1.50
N SER A 78 10.47 -3.38 -1.68
CA SER A 78 9.70 -3.49 -2.91
C SER A 78 8.83 -2.25 -3.15
N SER A 79 8.16 -1.73 -2.11
CA SER A 79 7.32 -0.53 -2.25
C SER A 79 8.14 0.72 -2.57
N ALA A 80 9.37 0.82 -2.06
CA ALA A 80 10.25 1.92 -2.41
C ALA A 80 10.71 1.86 -3.87
N SER A 81 11.09 0.68 -4.35
CA SER A 81 11.47 0.47 -5.75
C SER A 81 10.28 0.69 -6.70
N ILE A 82 9.14 0.06 -6.42
CA ILE A 82 7.90 0.19 -7.21
C ILE A 82 7.41 1.63 -7.21
N GLY A 83 7.28 2.24 -6.03
CA GLY A 83 6.77 3.60 -5.87
C GLY A 83 7.65 4.62 -6.59
N LEU A 84 8.97 4.55 -6.42
CA LEU A 84 9.90 5.47 -7.10
C LEU A 84 9.79 5.35 -8.62
N ALA A 85 9.80 4.13 -9.16
CA ALA A 85 9.66 3.91 -10.60
C ALA A 85 8.31 4.40 -11.13
N TRP A 86 7.23 4.15 -10.40
CA TRP A 86 5.89 4.60 -10.75
C TRP A 86 5.80 6.13 -10.78
N HIS A 87 6.27 6.80 -9.73
CA HIS A 87 6.25 8.26 -9.67
C HIS A 87 7.13 8.91 -10.74
N ARG A 88 8.30 8.33 -11.07
CA ARG A 88 9.15 8.82 -12.16
C ARG A 88 8.53 8.62 -13.53
N PHE A 89 7.91 7.48 -13.77
CA PHE A 89 7.16 7.23 -15.00
C PHE A 89 6.03 8.25 -15.16
N ALA A 90 5.23 8.43 -14.10
CA ALA A 90 4.08 9.31 -14.13
C ALA A 90 4.44 10.81 -14.20
N LEU A 91 5.49 11.27 -13.52
CA LEU A 91 5.81 12.69 -13.43
C LEU A 91 6.89 13.13 -14.41
N ALA A 92 7.85 12.26 -14.74
CA ALA A 92 8.99 12.57 -15.60
C ALA A 92 8.98 11.81 -16.94
N GLY A 93 8.03 10.90 -17.17
CA GLY A 93 7.95 10.11 -18.40
C GLY A 93 9.03 9.04 -18.53
N GLU A 94 9.76 8.74 -17.45
CA GLU A 94 10.84 7.75 -17.48
C GLU A 94 10.28 6.33 -17.51
N VAL A 95 10.46 5.62 -18.63
CA VAL A 95 9.97 4.25 -18.79
C VAL A 95 10.90 3.27 -18.07
N PRO A 96 10.38 2.39 -17.20
CA PRO A 96 11.20 1.38 -16.53
C PRO A 96 11.67 0.31 -17.53
N ASN A 97 12.88 -0.20 -17.28
CA ASN A 97 13.47 -1.33 -18.00
C ASN A 97 12.57 -2.59 -17.91
N LYS A 98 12.79 -3.56 -18.80
CA LYS A 98 12.00 -4.82 -18.87
C LYS A 98 11.92 -5.56 -17.53
N ILE A 99 12.99 -5.51 -16.72
CA ILE A 99 13.04 -6.04 -15.35
C ILE A 99 13.47 -4.87 -14.45
N HIS A 100 12.57 -4.40 -13.58
CA HIS A 100 12.87 -3.34 -12.64
C HIS A 100 13.19 -3.90 -11.24
N LEU A 101 14.47 -4.16 -11.00
CA LEU A 101 15.02 -4.49 -9.69
C LEU A 101 16.14 -3.50 -9.39
N ARG A 102 15.77 -2.26 -9.07
CA ARG A 102 16.74 -1.22 -8.71
C ARG A 102 16.54 -0.82 -7.25
N PHE A 103 17.65 -0.73 -6.54
CA PHE A 103 17.70 -0.21 -5.19
C PHE A 103 19.00 0.57 -5.01
N GLY A 104 18.93 1.88 -5.23
CA GLY A 104 20.04 2.81 -5.09
C GLY A 104 19.79 3.85 -3.99
N LYS A 105 20.56 4.94 -4.04
CA LYS A 105 20.49 6.02 -3.05
C LYS A 105 19.13 6.73 -3.02
N LEU A 106 18.44 6.82 -4.16
CA LEU A 106 17.12 7.46 -4.25
C LEU A 106 16.04 6.55 -3.67
N GLU A 107 16.08 5.26 -3.99
CA GLU A 107 15.18 4.23 -3.46
C GLU A 107 15.35 4.10 -1.95
N PHE A 108 16.58 4.14 -1.44
CA PHE A 108 16.84 4.16 0.00
C PHE A 108 16.25 5.40 0.67
N ARG A 109 16.42 6.60 0.08
CA ARG A 109 15.81 7.83 0.61
C ARG A 109 14.28 7.76 0.60
N PHE A 110 13.71 7.22 -0.47
CA PHE A 110 12.28 6.97 -0.58
C PHE A 110 11.81 6.02 0.53
N MET A 111 12.52 4.91 0.73
CA MET A 111 12.24 3.93 1.77
C MET A 111 12.30 4.54 3.17
N MET A 112 13.30 5.37 3.47
CA MET A 112 13.41 6.05 4.77
C MET A 112 12.22 6.96 5.04
N ASN A 113 11.80 7.76 4.06
CA ASN A 113 10.62 8.62 4.22
C ASN A 113 9.33 7.80 4.32
N LEU A 114 9.22 6.69 3.59
CA LEU A 114 8.11 5.74 3.74
C LEU A 114 8.07 5.12 5.14
N LEU A 115 9.23 4.78 5.71
CA LEU A 115 9.35 4.24 7.07
C LEU A 115 8.95 5.28 8.12
N VAL A 116 9.40 6.53 7.98
CA VAL A 116 8.99 7.63 8.88
C VAL A 116 7.47 7.86 8.81
N LEU A 117 6.89 7.88 7.60
CA LEU A 117 5.43 8.01 7.44
C LEU A 117 4.69 6.83 8.06
N ALA A 118 5.17 5.61 7.85
CA ALA A 118 4.58 4.41 8.44
C ALA A 118 4.68 4.44 9.98
N PHE A 119 5.81 4.87 10.53
CA PHE A 119 6.01 4.98 11.98
C PHE A 119 5.06 6.02 12.59
N ILE A 120 4.93 7.20 11.99
CA ILE A 120 3.97 8.24 12.43
C ILE A 120 2.55 7.69 12.41
N LEU A 121 2.17 6.99 11.33
CA LEU A 121 0.84 6.41 11.19
C LEU A 121 0.58 5.34 12.24
N VAL A 122 1.52 4.40 12.44
CA VAL A 122 1.42 3.32 13.43
C VAL A 122 1.29 3.90 14.84
N VAL A 123 2.15 4.84 15.23
CA VAL A 123 2.07 5.49 16.55
C VAL A 123 0.73 6.19 16.73
N SER A 124 0.27 6.94 15.71
CA SER A 124 -1.03 7.63 15.76
C SER A 124 -2.20 6.65 15.89
N LEU A 125 -2.15 5.52 15.19
CA LEU A 125 -3.16 4.47 15.27
C LEU A 125 -3.15 3.76 16.62
N CYS A 126 -1.97 3.43 17.17
CA CYS A 126 -1.85 2.85 18.51
C CYS A 126 -2.47 3.77 19.58
N LEU A 127 -2.15 5.07 19.53
CA LEU A 127 -2.73 6.05 20.44
C LEU A 127 -4.24 6.16 20.26
N LEU A 128 -4.73 6.13 19.02
CA LEU A 128 -6.16 6.16 18.74
C LEU A 128 -6.88 4.92 19.28
N VAL A 129 -6.33 3.72 19.06
CA VAL A 129 -6.91 2.46 19.57
C VAL A 129 -6.96 2.49 21.09
N ALA A 130 -5.89 2.89 21.76
CA ALA A 130 -5.84 3.02 23.22
C ALA A 130 -6.88 4.04 23.73
N ALA A 131 -6.98 5.22 23.11
CA ALA A 131 -7.97 6.21 23.49
C ALA A 131 -9.41 5.70 23.28
N ALA A 132 -9.68 5.04 22.14
CA ALA A 132 -10.98 4.48 21.84
C ALA A 132 -11.37 3.36 22.82
N SER A 133 -10.43 2.50 23.21
CA SER A 133 -10.69 1.43 24.18
C SER A 133 -11.05 1.98 25.56
N GLU A 134 -10.32 3.01 26.03
CA GLU A 134 -10.61 3.65 27.32
C GLU A 134 -11.97 4.37 27.31
N ILE A 135 -12.30 5.11 26.25
CA ILE A 135 -13.61 5.75 26.10
C ILE A 135 -14.74 4.71 26.08
N GLY A 136 -14.53 3.59 25.36
CA GLY A 136 -15.49 2.50 25.31
C GLY A 136 -15.74 1.85 26.66
N ALA A 137 -14.67 1.63 27.44
CA ALA A 137 -14.75 1.11 28.79
C ALA A 137 -15.46 2.07 29.74
N LEU A 138 -15.13 3.37 29.68
CA LEU A 138 -15.70 4.41 30.53
C LEU A 138 -17.22 4.58 30.32
N LEU A 139 -17.67 4.55 29.07
CA LEU A 139 -19.08 4.77 28.71
C LEU A 139 -19.92 3.48 28.71
N GLN A 140 -19.30 2.31 28.92
CA GLN A 140 -19.93 0.99 28.80
C GLN A 140 -20.70 0.80 27.47
N ALA A 141 -20.30 1.53 26.43
CA ALA A 141 -21.02 1.64 25.17
C ALA A 141 -20.04 1.41 24.01
N PRO A 142 -19.79 0.15 23.61
CA PRO A 142 -18.79 -0.17 22.59
C PRO A 142 -19.10 0.49 21.24
N ALA A 143 -20.38 0.70 20.91
CA ALA A 143 -20.80 1.38 19.69
C ALA A 143 -20.27 2.84 19.59
N ILE A 144 -20.19 3.55 20.73
CA ILE A 144 -19.66 4.92 20.78
C ILE A 144 -18.15 4.91 20.50
N SER A 145 -17.42 3.95 21.08
CA SER A 145 -15.99 3.75 20.82
C SER A 145 -15.70 3.48 19.35
N PHE A 146 -16.46 2.59 18.70
CA PHE A 146 -16.32 2.32 17.26
C PHE A 146 -16.57 3.56 16.39
N THR A 147 -17.60 4.34 16.73
CA THR A 147 -17.95 5.55 15.98
C THR A 147 -16.86 6.62 16.13
N PHE A 148 -16.37 6.82 17.36
CA PHE A 148 -15.26 7.71 17.66
C PHE A 148 -13.98 7.29 16.93
N PHE A 149 -13.63 6.01 17.00
CA PHE A 149 -12.49 5.44 16.28
C PHE A 149 -12.60 5.71 14.78
N GLY A 150 -13.75 5.41 14.15
CA GLY A 150 -13.96 5.62 12.73
C GLY A 150 -13.83 7.10 12.32
N ALA A 151 -14.41 8.01 13.09
CA ALA A 151 -14.34 9.44 12.81
C ALA A 151 -12.91 9.98 12.90
N VAL A 152 -12.19 9.66 13.98
CA VAL A 152 -10.80 10.11 14.17
C VAL A 152 -9.86 9.42 13.19
N PHE A 153 -10.09 8.15 12.86
CA PHE A 153 -9.34 7.42 11.83
C PHE A 153 -9.43 8.12 10.47
N LEU A 154 -10.63 8.46 10.01
CA LEU A 154 -10.81 9.16 8.74
C LEU A 154 -10.13 10.54 8.74
N PHE A 155 -10.21 11.26 9.85
CA PHE A 155 -9.53 12.53 10.03
C PHE A 155 -8.00 12.38 9.95
N LEU A 156 -7.43 11.42 10.67
CA LEU A 156 -6.00 11.10 10.64
C LEU A 156 -5.54 10.62 9.26
N ALA A 157 -6.33 9.78 8.59
CA ALA A 157 -6.03 9.28 7.25
C ALA A 157 -5.95 10.41 6.22
N SER A 158 -6.87 11.39 6.30
CA SER A 158 -6.87 12.61 5.47
C SER A 158 -5.61 13.46 5.71
N HIS A 159 -5.07 13.47 6.92
CA HIS A 159 -3.83 14.19 7.24
C HIS A 159 -2.59 13.41 6.82
N ALA A 160 -2.60 12.09 7.03
CA ALA A 160 -1.52 11.20 6.64
C ALA A 160 -1.30 11.24 5.13
N ILE A 161 -2.37 11.09 4.33
CA ILE A 161 -2.28 11.06 2.86
C ILE A 161 -1.64 12.32 2.26
N ARG A 162 -1.77 13.48 2.92
CA ARG A 162 -1.09 14.72 2.51
C ARG A 162 0.42 14.63 2.72
N SER A 163 0.87 14.02 3.82
CA SER A 163 2.29 13.84 4.10
C SER A 163 2.95 12.84 3.13
N TYR A 164 2.18 11.93 2.51
CA TYR A 164 2.67 11.05 1.45
C TYR A 164 3.10 11.80 0.18
N LEU A 165 2.74 13.08 0.00
CA LEU A 165 3.21 13.92 -1.11
C LEU A 165 4.74 14.14 -1.11
N VAL A 166 5.43 13.84 0.00
CA VAL A 166 6.91 13.79 0.03
C VAL A 166 7.45 12.73 -0.94
N LEU A 167 6.75 11.61 -1.11
CA LEU A 167 7.22 10.49 -1.92
C LEU A 167 7.43 10.84 -3.41
N PRO A 168 6.44 11.43 -4.13
CA PRO A 168 6.65 11.89 -5.51
C PRO A 168 7.66 13.04 -5.61
N ALA A 169 7.83 13.88 -4.59
CA ALA A 169 8.88 14.90 -4.61
C ALA A 169 10.29 14.28 -4.65
N ILE A 170 10.53 13.21 -3.86
CA ILE A 170 11.81 12.46 -3.89
C ILE A 170 12.07 11.88 -5.28
N SER A 171 11.02 11.42 -5.98
CA SER A 171 11.16 10.82 -7.30
C SER A 171 11.67 11.81 -8.34
N LEU A 172 11.33 13.09 -8.17
CA LEU A 172 11.83 14.22 -8.97
C LEU A 172 13.15 14.80 -8.44
N LYS A 173 13.80 14.15 -7.47
CA LYS A 173 15.01 14.63 -6.77
C LYS A 173 14.83 15.97 -6.06
N GLN A 174 13.58 16.36 -5.76
CA GLN A 174 13.27 17.57 -5.01
C GLN A 174 13.34 17.28 -3.50
N LEU A 175 13.90 18.22 -2.74
CA LEU A 175 13.99 18.13 -1.29
C LEU A 175 12.75 18.78 -0.67
N LEU A 176 11.70 17.99 -0.48
CA LEU A 176 10.48 18.42 0.21
C LEU A 176 10.46 17.86 1.63
N LYS A 177 10.41 18.73 2.64
CA LYS A 177 10.25 18.30 4.04
C LYS A 177 8.79 17.88 4.29
N LEU A 178 8.58 17.00 5.27
CA LEU A 178 7.23 16.53 5.65
C LEU A 178 6.25 17.67 5.93
N GLY A 179 6.69 18.71 6.63
CA GLY A 179 5.85 19.89 6.92
C GLY A 179 5.45 20.67 5.66
N ASP A 180 6.37 20.80 4.70
CA ASP A 180 6.12 21.51 3.44
C ASP A 180 5.19 20.70 2.54
N ALA A 181 5.36 19.37 2.49
CA ALA A 181 4.44 18.47 1.80
C ALA A 181 3.02 18.52 2.38
N HIS A 182 2.91 18.57 3.71
CA HIS A 182 1.61 18.69 4.35
C HIS A 182 0.93 20.02 3.95
N LYS A 183 1.68 21.14 3.95
CA LYS A 183 1.18 22.44 3.49
C LYS A 183 0.81 22.45 2.00
N LEU A 184 1.63 21.82 1.16
CA LEU A 184 1.37 21.67 -0.28
C LEU A 184 0.06 20.90 -0.54
N GLY A 185 -0.22 19.89 0.27
CA GLY A 185 -1.46 19.11 0.21
C GLY A 185 -2.69 19.78 0.85
N LYS A 186 -2.68 21.09 1.14
CA LYS A 186 -3.84 21.77 1.74
C LYS A 186 -5.07 21.59 0.83
N ASP A 187 -6.19 21.24 1.45
CA ASP A 187 -7.48 20.97 0.79
C ASP A 187 -7.48 19.78 -0.20
N LEU A 188 -6.40 18.99 -0.25
CA LEU A 188 -6.29 17.77 -1.07
C LEU A 188 -6.47 16.48 -0.26
N GLY A 189 -6.34 16.53 1.07
CA GLY A 189 -6.45 15.34 1.93
C GLY A 189 -7.76 14.57 1.76
N TRP A 190 -8.89 15.26 1.83
CA TRP A 190 -10.22 14.64 1.64
C TRP A 190 -10.46 14.16 0.21
N PRO A 191 -10.18 14.94 -0.85
CA PRO A 191 -10.23 14.46 -2.22
C PRO A 191 -9.39 13.20 -2.48
N MET A 192 -8.15 13.18 -1.98
CA MET A 192 -7.24 12.04 -2.15
C MET A 192 -7.74 10.82 -1.38
N LEU A 193 -8.17 10.99 -0.12
CA LEU A 193 -8.69 9.90 0.69
C LEU A 193 -9.96 9.31 0.07
N GLY A 194 -10.89 10.17 -0.37
CA GLY A 194 -12.10 9.74 -1.06
C GLY A 194 -11.76 8.94 -2.31
N ALA A 195 -10.85 9.44 -3.14
CA ALA A 195 -10.44 8.74 -4.36
C ALA A 195 -9.79 7.38 -4.04
N LEU A 196 -8.92 7.33 -3.01
CA LEU A 196 -8.30 6.10 -2.57
C LEU A 196 -9.36 5.09 -2.12
N LEU A 197 -10.28 5.49 -1.23
CA LEU A 197 -11.35 4.61 -0.74
C LEU A 197 -12.24 4.10 -1.88
N SER A 198 -12.66 4.98 -2.80
CA SER A 198 -13.49 4.58 -3.94
C SER A 198 -12.79 3.59 -4.87
N LEU A 199 -11.46 3.63 -4.96
CA LEU A 199 -10.67 2.69 -5.76
C LEU A 199 -10.39 1.38 -5.01
N THR A 200 -10.11 1.44 -3.71
CA THR A 200 -9.69 0.26 -2.94
C THR A 200 -10.85 -0.57 -2.40
N VAL A 201 -11.96 0.05 -2.00
CA VAL A 201 -13.11 -0.66 -1.40
C VAL A 201 -13.65 -1.75 -2.32
N PRO A 202 -13.92 -1.53 -3.62
CA PRO A 202 -14.40 -2.59 -4.51
C PRO A 202 -13.41 -3.76 -4.65
N ILE A 203 -12.10 -3.48 -4.62
CA ILE A 203 -11.06 -4.50 -4.74
C ILE A 203 -10.98 -5.32 -3.45
N ILE A 204 -11.03 -4.67 -2.28
CA ILE A 204 -11.05 -5.34 -0.98
C ILE A 204 -12.29 -6.22 -0.85
N LEU A 205 -13.47 -5.71 -1.25
CA LEU A 205 -14.71 -6.48 -1.25
C LEU A 205 -14.63 -7.69 -2.19
N SER A 206 -13.99 -7.53 -3.34
CA SER A 206 -13.76 -8.62 -4.28
C SER A 206 -12.82 -9.68 -3.68
N GLY A 207 -11.76 -9.26 -2.99
CA GLY A 207 -10.87 -10.16 -2.23
C GLY A 207 -11.61 -10.94 -1.14
N ALA A 208 -12.39 -10.24 -0.31
CA ALA A 208 -13.20 -10.87 0.73
C ALA A 208 -14.23 -11.86 0.16
N CYS A 209 -14.83 -11.54 -0.99
CA CYS A 209 -15.73 -12.45 -1.69
C CYS A 209 -15.01 -13.72 -2.16
N LEU A 210 -13.78 -13.61 -2.66
CA LEU A 210 -12.96 -14.77 -3.03
C LEU A 210 -12.63 -15.66 -1.82
N ASP A 211 -12.34 -15.05 -0.67
CA ASP A 211 -12.07 -15.80 0.56
C ASP A 211 -13.31 -16.53 1.07
N LEU A 212 -14.49 -15.91 0.97
CA LEU A 212 -15.78 -16.52 1.34
C LEU A 212 -16.19 -17.68 0.44
N LEU A 213 -15.74 -17.71 -0.81
CA LEU A 213 -16.03 -18.82 -1.73
C LEU A 213 -15.31 -20.12 -1.32
N GLY A 214 -14.31 -20.06 -0.42
CA GLY A 214 -13.55 -21.20 0.07
C GLY A 214 -12.82 -21.96 -1.04
N PRO A 215 -11.91 -22.91 -0.72
CA PRO A 215 -11.49 -23.89 -1.70
C PRO A 215 -12.73 -24.73 -2.05
N PRO A 216 -13.26 -24.69 -3.29
CA PRO A 216 -14.32 -25.61 -3.68
C PRO A 216 -13.86 -27.02 -3.37
N SER A 217 -14.66 -27.76 -2.61
CA SER A 217 -14.51 -29.19 -2.33
C SER A 217 -14.79 -30.01 -3.60
N THR A 218 -14.14 -29.65 -4.71
CA THR A 218 -14.31 -30.30 -6.00
C THR A 218 -13.31 -31.43 -6.09
N LYS A 219 -13.83 -32.65 -6.00
CA LYS A 219 -13.13 -33.92 -6.28
C LYS A 219 -12.58 -34.03 -7.72
N ILE A 220 -12.62 -32.95 -8.51
CA ILE A 220 -12.46 -32.94 -9.98
C ILE A 220 -11.25 -32.08 -10.41
N LEU A 221 -10.80 -31.12 -9.59
CA LEU A 221 -9.54 -30.40 -9.82
C LEU A 221 -8.53 -30.77 -8.72
N PRO A 222 -7.23 -30.93 -9.03
CA PRO A 222 -6.20 -30.98 -7.99
C PRO A 222 -6.32 -29.72 -7.13
N VAL A 223 -6.57 -29.88 -5.84
CA VAL A 223 -6.75 -28.79 -4.85
C VAL A 223 -5.62 -27.75 -4.98
N ALA A 224 -4.40 -28.21 -5.24
CA ALA A 224 -3.22 -27.38 -5.49
C ALA A 224 -3.38 -26.37 -6.64
N LEU A 225 -4.07 -26.72 -7.75
CA LEU A 225 -4.27 -25.80 -8.88
C LEU A 225 -5.28 -24.70 -8.55
N VAL A 226 -6.27 -25.00 -7.71
CA VAL A 226 -7.27 -24.02 -7.26
C VAL A 226 -6.61 -23.03 -6.29
N GLU A 227 -5.86 -23.54 -5.32
CA GLU A 227 -5.10 -22.70 -4.36
C GLU A 227 -4.09 -21.80 -5.07
N PHE A 228 -3.37 -22.32 -6.07
CA PHE A 228 -2.43 -21.53 -6.85
C PHE A 228 -3.13 -20.41 -7.64
N LYS A 229 -4.31 -20.67 -8.21
CA LYS A 229 -5.10 -19.63 -8.89
C LYS A 229 -5.58 -18.54 -7.94
N ILE A 230 -6.07 -18.91 -6.75
CA ILE A 230 -6.51 -17.95 -5.73
C ILE A 230 -5.32 -17.11 -5.25
N LEU A 231 -4.16 -17.74 -5.03
CA LEU A 231 -2.92 -17.05 -4.68
C LEU A 231 -2.51 -16.03 -5.74
N LEU A 232 -2.49 -16.43 -7.02
CA LEU A 232 -2.15 -15.53 -8.13
C LEU A 232 -3.15 -14.37 -8.24
N LEU A 233 -4.45 -14.65 -8.10
CA LEU A 233 -5.47 -13.61 -8.15
C LEU A 233 -5.31 -12.62 -7.00
N GLY A 234 -5.14 -13.10 -5.76
CA GLY A 234 -4.88 -12.26 -4.59
C GLY A 234 -3.64 -11.40 -4.76
N LEU A 235 -2.57 -11.95 -5.34
CA LEU A 235 -1.36 -11.22 -5.67
C LEU A 235 -1.60 -10.10 -6.70
N MET A 236 -2.38 -10.38 -7.74
CA MET A 236 -2.76 -9.36 -8.73
C MET A 236 -3.59 -8.23 -8.11
N LEU A 237 -4.53 -8.56 -7.22
CA LEU A 237 -5.31 -7.57 -6.49
C LEU A 237 -4.42 -6.70 -5.61
N GLN A 238 -3.47 -7.29 -4.87
CA GLN A 238 -2.52 -6.53 -4.05
C GLN A 238 -1.64 -5.60 -4.88
N MET A 239 -1.17 -6.06 -6.05
CA MET A 239 -0.39 -5.25 -6.98
C MET A 239 -1.21 -4.05 -7.49
N LEU A 240 -2.47 -4.29 -7.84
CA LEU A 240 -3.39 -3.25 -8.29
C LEU A 240 -3.64 -2.20 -7.19
N ILE A 241 -3.93 -2.64 -5.96
CA ILE A 241 -4.12 -1.73 -4.81
C ILE A 241 -2.87 -0.86 -4.59
N LYS A 242 -1.68 -1.47 -4.61
CA LYS A 242 -0.41 -0.75 -4.37
C LYS A 242 -0.17 0.32 -5.45
N ILE A 243 -0.42 0.00 -6.72
CA ILE A 243 -0.26 0.99 -7.80
C ILE A 243 -1.36 2.05 -7.77
N LEU A 244 -2.62 1.70 -7.51
CA LEU A 244 -3.69 2.69 -7.36
C LEU A 244 -3.37 3.68 -6.24
N PHE A 245 -2.83 3.20 -5.12
CA PHE A 245 -2.34 4.05 -4.03
C PHE A 245 -1.27 5.05 -4.50
N PHE A 246 -0.23 4.58 -5.19
CA PHE A 246 0.81 5.48 -5.74
C PHE A 246 0.25 6.44 -6.79
N SER A 247 -0.72 6.01 -7.61
CA SER A 247 -1.38 6.86 -8.60
C SER A 247 -2.21 7.97 -7.98
N VAL A 248 -2.96 7.68 -6.91
CA VAL A 248 -3.69 8.71 -6.14
C VAL A 248 -2.73 9.74 -5.56
N ILE A 249 -1.61 9.29 -4.97
CA ILE A 249 -0.58 10.19 -4.44
C ILE A 249 0.03 11.05 -5.56
N THR A 250 0.31 10.45 -6.72
CA THR A 250 0.91 11.15 -7.85
C THR A 250 -0.02 12.19 -8.46
N ALA A 251 -1.28 11.84 -8.69
CA ALA A 251 -2.29 12.75 -9.20
C ALA A 251 -2.55 13.90 -8.21
N GLY A 252 -2.59 13.60 -6.91
CA GLY A 252 -2.67 14.60 -5.86
C GLY A 252 -1.47 15.55 -5.87
N TYR A 253 -0.26 15.04 -6.07
CA TYR A 253 0.96 15.85 -6.17
C TYR A 253 0.98 16.77 -7.39
N ARG A 254 0.60 16.24 -8.57
CA ARG A 254 0.50 17.02 -9.80
C ARG A 254 -0.49 18.17 -9.65
N LEU A 255 -1.67 17.88 -9.11
CA LEU A 255 -2.69 18.90 -8.83
C LEU A 255 -2.22 19.96 -7.83
N ALA A 256 -1.44 19.55 -6.82
CA ALA A 256 -0.89 20.49 -5.84
C ALA A 256 0.14 21.45 -6.48
N LEU A 257 1.01 20.94 -7.36
CA LEU A 257 1.96 21.76 -8.11
C LEU A 257 1.27 22.73 -9.07
N GLU A 258 0.21 22.29 -9.75
CA GLU A 258 -0.57 23.17 -10.63
C GLU A 258 -1.19 24.34 -9.86
N ARG A 259 -1.78 24.08 -8.69
CA ARG A 259 -2.34 25.13 -7.81
C ARG A 259 -1.28 26.10 -7.32
N GLN A 260 -0.10 25.59 -6.96
CA GLN A 260 1.02 26.43 -6.52
C GLN A 260 1.47 27.38 -7.65
N ASN A 261 1.60 26.86 -8.87
CA ASN A 261 1.99 27.65 -10.04
C ASN A 261 0.93 28.69 -10.44
N GLN A 262 -0.35 28.37 -10.25
CA GLN A 262 -1.46 29.30 -10.50
C GLN A 262 -1.58 30.41 -9.44
N GLY A 263 -1.20 30.13 -8.18
CA GLY A 263 -1.20 31.12 -7.09
C GLY A 263 0.07 31.98 -7.00
N SER A 264 1.07 31.75 -7.86
CA SER A 264 2.31 32.52 -7.95
C SER A 264 2.34 33.54 -9.11
N VAL A 265 1.16 33.87 -9.65
CA VAL A 265 0.92 34.97 -10.62
C VAL A 265 0.03 36.00 -9.94
#